data_AF-A0A7W0Y1C7-F1
#
_entry.id   AF-A0A7W0Y1C7-F1
#
_cell.length_a   1.000
_cell.length_b   1.000
_cell.length_c   1.000
_cell.angle_alpha   90.00
_cell.angle_beta   90.00
_cell.angle_gamma   90.00
#
_symmetry.space_group_name_H-M   'P 1'
#
loop_
_entity.id
_entity.type
_entity.pdbx_description
1 polymer ?
#
loop_
_entity_poly.entity_id
_entity_poly.type
_entity_poly.pdbx_seq_one_letter_code
_entity_poly.pdbx_strand_id
1 'polypeptide(L)'
;MVVFSNRRLGPSAELLLAADTATIILRAIATAAAPWAEARWERELVRWLEDRARAGTPLDIADIAWTPDHFEPQRAFMLGAIDRAIEHCEHSRPLHHLRQMVVAHPRDSVQVGRLWQWR
;
A
#
# COMPACT_ATOMS: atom_id res chain seq x y z
N MET A 1 -12.83 -7.03 -11.97
CA MET A 1 -12.77 -6.69 -10.53
C MET A 1 -11.39 -7.05 -10.02
N VAL A 2 -10.85 -6.27 -9.09
CA VAL A 2 -9.51 -6.44 -8.52
C VAL A 2 -9.64 -6.52 -6.99
N VAL A 3 -8.78 -7.31 -6.34
CA VAL A 3 -8.79 -7.49 -4.88
C VAL A 3 -7.65 -6.67 -4.28
N PHE A 4 -7.98 -5.86 -3.27
CA PHE A 4 -6.99 -5.41 -2.29
C PHE A 4 -7.11 -6.27 -1.04
N SER A 5 -6.01 -6.78 -0.50
CA SER A 5 -6.04 -7.75 0.59
C SER A 5 -4.91 -7.58 1.58
N ASN A 6 -5.03 -8.24 2.73
CA ASN A 6 -3.90 -8.54 3.59
C ASN A 6 -3.98 -10.02 4.00
N ARG A 7 -3.38 -10.91 3.20
CA ARG A 7 -3.43 -12.36 3.42
C ARG A 7 -2.91 -12.83 4.79
N ARG A 8 -2.15 -12.00 5.51
CA ARG A 8 -1.67 -12.31 6.87
C ARG A 8 -2.79 -12.23 7.93
N LEU A 9 -3.89 -11.56 7.61
CA LEU A 9 -5.08 -11.44 8.47
C LEU A 9 -6.19 -12.45 8.13
N GLY A 10 -5.98 -13.27 7.10
CA GLY A 10 -6.97 -14.22 6.61
C GLY A 10 -8.01 -13.63 5.64
N PRO A 11 -8.97 -14.45 5.18
CA PRO A 11 -9.87 -14.10 4.08
C PRO A 11 -10.83 -12.93 4.36
N SER A 12 -11.04 -12.57 5.62
CA SER A 12 -11.89 -11.43 6.00
C SER A 12 -11.24 -10.07 5.72
N ALA A 13 -9.94 -10.04 5.43
CA ALA A 13 -9.18 -8.83 5.09
C ALA A 13 -9.02 -8.69 3.57
N GLU A 14 -10.15 -8.68 2.87
CA GLU A 14 -10.24 -8.49 1.42
C GLU A 14 -11.24 -7.40 1.06
N LEU A 15 -10.90 -6.61 0.05
CA LEU A 15 -11.69 -5.52 -0.49
C LEU A 15 -11.78 -5.69 -2.01
N LEU A 16 -12.98 -6.00 -2.50
CA LEU A 16 -13.28 -6.09 -3.93
C LEU A 16 -13.56 -4.70 -4.50
N LEU A 17 -12.82 -4.35 -5.56
CA LEU A 17 -12.93 -3.06 -6.23
C LEU A 17 -13.14 -3.23 -7.75
N ALA A 18 -13.80 -2.25 -8.35
CA ALA A 18 -13.69 -2.04 -9.79
C ALA A 18 -12.23 -1.73 -10.15
N ALA A 19 -11.78 -2.17 -11.33
CA ALA A 19 -10.37 -2.00 -11.74
C ALA A 19 -9.96 -0.52 -11.81
N ASP A 20 -10.87 0.35 -12.27
CA ASP A 20 -10.64 1.80 -12.34
C ASP A 20 -10.52 2.41 -10.95
N THR A 21 -11.41 2.03 -10.02
CA THR A 21 -11.33 2.46 -8.61
C THR A 21 -10.02 2.03 -7.96
N ALA A 22 -9.58 0.79 -8.18
CA ALA A 22 -8.29 0.31 -7.69
C ALA A 22 -7.12 1.13 -8.25
N THR A 23 -7.14 1.42 -9.56
CA THR A 23 -6.14 2.25 -10.23
C THR A 23 -6.09 3.67 -9.65
N ILE A 24 -7.25 4.31 -9.48
CA ILE A 24 -7.37 5.66 -8.91
C ILE A 24 -6.81 5.68 -7.48
N ILE A 25 -7.17 4.70 -6.66
CA ILE A 25 -6.69 4.60 -5.27
C ILE A 25 -5.16 4.46 -5.22
N LEU A 26 -4.58 3.54 -5.98
CA LEU A 26 -3.13 3.33 -5.97
C LEU A 26 -2.38 4.58 -6.45
N ARG A 27 -2.87 5.24 -7.49
CA ARG A 27 -2.31 6.52 -7.96
C ARG A 27 -2.42 7.60 -6.91
N ALA A 28 -3.58 7.74 -6.25
CA ALA A 28 -3.77 8.74 -5.20
C ALA A 28 -2.77 8.56 -4.06
N ILE A 29 -2.53 7.32 -3.62
CA ILE A 29 -1.54 7.02 -2.57
C ILE A 29 -0.12 7.36 -3.04
N ALA A 30 0.25 6.94 -4.25
CA ALA A 30 1.57 7.23 -4.82
C ALA A 30 1.81 8.74 -4.97
N THR A 31 0.84 9.48 -5.53
CA THR A 31 0.89 10.93 -5.67
C THR A 31 0.95 11.64 -4.32
N ALA A 32 0.22 11.17 -3.31
CA ALA A 32 0.24 11.76 -1.97
C ALA A 32 1.58 11.51 -1.23
N ALA A 33 2.25 10.41 -1.52
CA ALA A 33 3.55 10.04 -0.94
C ALA A 33 4.73 10.72 -1.64
N ALA A 34 4.66 10.90 -2.96
CA ALA A 34 5.79 11.34 -3.78
C ALA A 34 6.52 12.61 -3.29
N PRO A 35 5.83 13.68 -2.82
CA PRO A 35 6.50 14.92 -2.41
C PRO A 35 7.44 14.79 -1.20
N TRP A 36 7.31 13.74 -0.39
CA TRP A 36 8.07 13.53 0.84
C TRP A 36 8.73 12.15 0.92
N ALA A 37 8.82 11.45 -0.22
CA ALA A 37 9.59 10.22 -0.36
C ALA A 37 11.09 10.54 -0.51
N GLU A 38 11.78 10.68 0.61
CA GLU A 38 13.19 11.07 0.66
C GLU A 38 14.14 9.87 0.69
N ALA A 39 13.77 8.82 1.40
CA ALA A 39 14.55 7.60 1.48
C ALA A 39 14.41 6.77 0.19
N ARG A 40 15.44 5.98 -0.11
CA ARG A 40 15.46 5.16 -1.33
C ARG A 40 14.30 4.16 -1.38
N TRP A 41 14.00 3.51 -0.25
CA TRP A 41 12.91 2.54 -0.16
C TRP A 41 11.52 3.20 -0.28
N GLU A 42 11.37 4.45 0.18
CA GLU A 42 10.11 5.23 0.04
C GLU A 42 9.81 5.49 -1.43
N ARG A 43 10.82 5.97 -2.18
CA ARG A 43 10.70 6.17 -3.62
C ARG A 43 10.38 4.89 -4.37
N GLU A 44 10.97 3.76 -3.96
CA GLU A 44 10.66 2.46 -4.56
C GLU A 44 9.25 1.97 -4.24
N LEU A 45 8.75 2.20 -3.03
CA LEU A 45 7.36 1.93 -2.69
C LEU A 45 6.41 2.77 -3.56
N VAL A 46 6.67 4.08 -3.70
CA VAL A 46 5.89 4.98 -4.56
C VAL A 46 5.88 4.47 -6.00
N ARG A 47 7.05 4.21 -6.58
CA ARG A 47 7.17 3.67 -7.95
C ARG A 47 6.44 2.33 -8.10
N TRP A 48 6.57 1.44 -7.13
CA TRP A 48 5.89 0.15 -7.17
C TRP A 48 4.37 0.29 -7.13
N LEU A 49 3.83 1.23 -6.35
CA LEU A 49 2.40 1.54 -6.35
C LEU A 49 1.94 2.09 -7.72
N GLU A 50 2.73 2.98 -8.34
CA GLU A 50 2.44 3.47 -9.69
C GLU A 50 2.45 2.36 -10.74
N ASP A 51 3.42 1.44 -10.67
CA ASP A 51 3.52 0.29 -11.57
C ASP A 51 2.32 -0.65 -11.39
N ARG A 52 1.93 -0.94 -10.14
CA ARG A 52 0.72 -1.74 -9.83
C ARG A 52 -0.54 -1.06 -10.35
N ALA A 53 -0.64 0.26 -10.22
CA ALA A 53 -1.76 1.05 -10.74
C ALA A 53 -1.82 1.03 -12.27
N ARG A 54 -0.68 1.17 -12.95
CA ARG A 54 -0.59 1.12 -14.41
C ARG A 54 -0.97 -0.26 -14.94
N ALA A 55 -0.60 -1.32 -14.23
CA ALA A 55 -0.91 -2.69 -14.61
C ALA A 55 -2.34 -3.13 -14.25
N GLY A 56 -3.09 -2.34 -13.47
CA GLY A 56 -4.43 -2.71 -12.99
C GLY A 56 -4.43 -3.97 -12.12
N THR A 57 -3.34 -4.20 -11.39
CA THR A 57 -3.09 -5.45 -10.66
C THR A 57 -3.63 -5.42 -9.22
N PRO A 58 -3.96 -6.59 -8.64
CA PRO A 58 -4.26 -6.72 -7.21
C PRO A 58 -3.17 -6.12 -6.33
N LEU A 59 -3.55 -5.69 -5.13
CA LEU A 59 -2.63 -5.25 -4.08
C LEU A 59 -2.81 -6.14 -2.87
N ASP A 60 -1.78 -6.86 -2.46
CA ASP A 60 -1.75 -7.45 -1.11
C ASP A 60 -0.79 -6.63 -0.23
N ILE A 61 -1.22 -6.23 0.96
CA ILE A 61 -0.38 -5.52 1.92
C ILE A 61 0.88 -6.32 2.25
N ALA A 62 0.81 -7.66 2.26
CA ALA A 62 1.95 -8.52 2.47
C ALA A 62 2.91 -8.63 1.27
N ASP A 63 2.59 -8.04 0.11
CA ASP A 63 3.51 -7.95 -1.04
C ASP A 63 4.44 -6.72 -0.96
N ILE A 64 4.15 -5.77 -0.07
CA ILE A 64 5.05 -4.67 0.24
C ILE A 64 6.32 -5.29 0.86
N ALA A 65 7.49 -4.79 0.46
CA ALA A 65 8.77 -5.24 0.97
C ALA A 65 9.04 -4.69 2.38
N TRP A 66 8.21 -5.11 3.33
CA TRP A 66 8.39 -4.88 4.74
C TRP A 66 9.71 -5.49 5.22
N THR A 67 10.40 -4.81 6.14
CA THR A 67 11.58 -5.33 6.80
C THR A 67 11.36 -5.35 8.31
N PRO A 68 11.76 -6.41 9.04
CA PRO A 68 11.56 -6.47 10.49
C PRO A 68 12.18 -5.28 11.24
N ASP A 69 13.33 -4.81 10.78
CA ASP A 69 14.10 -3.72 11.39
C ASP A 69 13.47 -2.33 11.15
N HIS A 70 12.77 -2.15 10.03
CA HIS A 70 12.17 -0.86 9.65
C HIS A 70 10.64 -0.93 9.52
N PHE A 71 10.00 -1.97 10.07
CA PHE A 71 8.56 -2.18 9.90
C PHE A 71 7.74 -0.96 10.31
N GLU A 72 8.04 -0.40 11.49
CA GLU A 72 7.28 0.75 12.01
C GLU A 72 7.46 2.02 11.16
N PRO A 73 8.68 2.46 10.80
CA PRO A 73 8.87 3.53 9.83
C PRO A 73 8.14 3.30 8.50
N GLN A 74 8.24 2.09 7.94
CA GLN A 74 7.57 1.75 6.68
C GLN A 74 6.05 1.82 6.82
N ARG A 75 5.51 1.29 7.92
CA ARG A 75 4.07 1.30 8.20
C ARG A 75 3.57 2.73 8.38
N ALA A 76 4.28 3.54 9.15
CA ALA A 76 3.97 4.95 9.35
C ALA A 76 3.99 5.73 8.03
N PHE A 77 4.97 5.47 7.15
CA PHE A 77 5.02 6.08 5.83
C PHE A 77 3.80 5.71 4.99
N MET A 78 3.48 4.42 4.88
CA MET A 78 2.32 3.95 4.12
C MET A 78 1.01 4.54 4.66
N LEU A 79 0.85 4.59 5.98
CA LEU A 79 -0.32 5.21 6.62
C LEU A 79 -0.40 6.71 6.34
N GLY A 80 0.72 7.43 6.43
CA GLY A 80 0.78 8.86 6.11
C GLY A 80 0.48 9.18 4.64
N ALA A 81 0.79 8.25 3.73
CA ALA A 81 0.42 8.35 2.31
C ALA A 81 -1.08 8.12 2.10
N ILE A 82 -1.65 7.10 2.76
CA ILE A 82 -3.09 6.81 2.70
C ILE A 82 -3.90 7.95 3.32
N ASP A 83 -3.49 8.48 4.48
CA ASP A 83 -4.20 9.56 5.17
C ASP A 83 -4.27 10.82 4.31
N ARG A 84 -3.17 11.22 3.65
CA ARG A 84 -3.17 12.31 2.68
C ARG A 84 -3.99 12.02 1.43
N ALA A 85 -4.00 10.77 0.95
CA ALA A 85 -4.83 10.38 -0.19
C ALA A 85 -6.34 10.48 0.16
N ILE A 86 -6.74 10.21 1.40
CA ILE A 86 -8.13 10.34 1.86
C ILE A 86 -8.61 11.80 1.75
N GLU A 87 -7.75 12.77 2.03
CA GLU A 87 -8.09 14.21 1.98
C GLU A 87 -8.40 14.70 0.55
N HIS A 88 -7.91 14.00 -0.48
CA HIS A 88 -7.95 14.47 -1.87
C HIS A 88 -8.58 13.48 -2.86
N CYS A 89 -8.99 12.29 -2.42
CA CYS A 89 -9.58 11.26 -3.26
C CYS A 89 -11.06 11.03 -2.93
N GLU A 90 -11.89 11.04 -3.97
CA GLU A 90 -13.32 10.74 -3.90
C GLU A 90 -13.65 9.30 -3.44
N HIS A 91 -12.66 8.40 -3.46
CA HIS A 91 -12.77 7.02 -2.97
C HIS A 91 -12.27 6.84 -1.53
N SER A 92 -12.66 7.75 -0.63
CA SER A 92 -12.25 7.76 0.79
C SER A 92 -12.62 6.47 1.55
N ARG A 93 -13.78 5.88 1.30
CA ARG A 93 -14.22 4.65 1.99
C ARG A 93 -13.31 3.44 1.70
N PRO A 94 -13.00 3.09 0.44
CA PRO A 94 -11.96 2.11 0.13
C PRO A 94 -10.59 2.41 0.76
N LEU A 95 -10.17 3.68 0.76
CA LEU A 95 -8.90 4.10 1.38
C LEU A 95 -8.90 3.87 2.89
N HIS A 96 -9.99 4.18 3.60
CA HIS A 96 -10.13 3.86 5.02
C HIS A 96 -10.03 2.36 5.29
N HIS A 97 -10.64 1.51 4.44
CA HIS A 97 -10.53 0.06 4.61
C HIS A 97 -9.10 -0.43 4.37
N LEU A 98 -8.42 0.07 3.33
CA LEU A 98 -7.01 -0.21 3.08
C LEU A 98 -6.13 0.22 4.26
N ARG A 99 -6.38 1.40 4.83
CA ARG A 99 -5.71 1.89 6.04
C ARG A 99 -5.85 0.90 7.20
N GLN A 100 -7.07 0.38 7.46
CA GLN A 100 -7.28 -0.60 8.52
C GLN A 100 -6.49 -1.89 8.26
N MET A 101 -6.40 -2.34 7.02
CA MET A 101 -5.58 -3.51 6.65
C MET A 101 -4.07 -3.27 6.90
N VAL A 102 -3.57 -2.06 6.70
CA VAL A 102 -2.17 -1.68 7.00
C VAL A 102 -1.94 -1.56 8.51
N VAL A 103 -2.87 -0.93 9.26
CA VAL A 103 -2.80 -0.83 10.73
C VAL A 103 -2.73 -2.22 11.36
N ALA A 104 -3.61 -3.11 10.93
CA ALA A 104 -3.70 -4.47 11.46
C ALA A 104 -2.57 -5.39 10.98
N HIS A 105 -1.74 -4.99 10.00
CA HIS A 105 -0.68 -5.85 9.49
C HIS A 105 0.31 -6.25 10.61
N PRO A 106 0.46 -7.54 10.92
CA PRO A 106 1.24 -7.96 12.07
C PRO A 106 2.74 -7.91 11.76
N ARG A 107 3.50 -7.17 12.57
CA ARG A 107 4.97 -7.09 12.48
C ARG A 107 5.61 -8.48 12.44
N ASP A 108 5.13 -9.39 13.29
CA ASP A 108 5.70 -10.73 13.43
C ASP A 108 5.47 -11.63 12.20
N SER A 109 4.60 -11.21 11.28
CA SER A 109 4.39 -11.88 9.99
C SER A 109 5.34 -11.43 8.89
N VAL A 110 6.14 -10.39 9.15
CA VAL A 110 7.15 -9.88 8.23
C VAL A 110 8.31 -10.87 8.20
N GLN A 111 8.29 -11.72 7.20
CA GLN A 111 9.45 -12.46 6.75
C GLN A 111 10.07 -11.69 5.60
N VAL A 112 11.40 -11.61 5.54
CA VAL A 112 12.12 -10.98 4.41
C VAL A 112 11.87 -11.84 3.16
N GLY A 113 10.72 -11.63 2.52
CA GLY A 113 10.29 -12.37 1.32
C GLY A 113 10.60 -11.60 0.05
N ARG A 114 10.40 -10.28 0.08
CA ARG A 114 10.71 -9.38 -1.03
C ARG A 114 11.69 -8.32 -0.55
N LEU A 115 12.74 -8.11 -1.34
CA LEU A 115 13.64 -6.97 -1.20
C LEU A 115 13.24 -5.89 -2.19
N TRP A 116 13.32 -4.64 -1.76
CA TRP A 116 13.29 -3.47 -2.62
C TRP A 116 14.35 -3.65 -3.72
N GLN A 117 13.91 -3.60 -4.99
CA GLN A 117 14.79 -3.81 -6.12
C GLN A 117 15.41 -2.47 -6.48
N TRP A 118 16.63 -2.30 -6.00
CA TRP A 118 17.54 -1.18 -6.16
C TRP A 118 17.97 -0.93 -7.63
N ARG A 119 17.03 -0.78 -8.57
CA ARG A 119 17.30 -0.47 -9.99
C ARG A 119 17.26 1.03 -10.26
#